data_AF-A0A1B1S1K9-F1
#
_entry.id   AF-A0A1B1S1K9-F1
#
_cell.length_a   1.000
_cell.length_b   1.000
_cell.length_c   1.000
_cell.angle_alpha   90.00
_cell.angle_beta   90.00
_cell.angle_gamma   90.00
#
_symmetry.space_group_name_H-M   'P 1'
#
loop_
_entity.id
_entity.type
_entity.pdbx_description
1 polymer ?
#
loop_
_entity_poly.entity_id
_entity_poly.type
_entity_poly.pdbx_seq_one_letter_code
_entity_poly.pdbx_strand_id
1 'polypeptide(L)'
;MWFLLGVIAIIATCVNLVLYATGKDYKLAMAMGLSFTALTVVADYNMVSSWVKAKDWSALLDVVPIMADALWVLTILSIGLNITPILLELKNKNK
;
A
#
# COMPACT_ATOMS: atom_id res chain seq x y z
N MET A 1 -11.48 1.56 -9.51
CA MET A 1 -10.27 0.88 -10.00
C MET A 1 -9.19 0.95 -8.91
N TRP A 2 -9.31 0.13 -7.87
CA TRP A 2 -8.37 0.10 -6.74
C TRP A 2 -6.92 -0.17 -7.19
N PHE A 3 -6.76 -0.97 -8.25
CA PHE A 3 -5.46 -1.29 -8.85
C PHE A 3 -4.61 -0.07 -9.21
N LEU A 4 -5.22 1.01 -9.73
CA LEU A 4 -4.48 2.24 -10.07
C LEU A 4 -3.89 2.90 -8.83
N LEU A 5 -4.62 2.89 -7.72
CA LEU A 5 -4.13 3.41 -6.44
C LEU A 5 -2.96 2.58 -5.93
N GLY A 6 -3.01 1.26 -6.13
CA GLY A 6 -1.91 0.35 -5.78
C GLY A 6 -0.64 0.63 -6.57
N VAL A 7 -0.76 0.89 -7.88
CA VAL A 7 0.39 1.28 -8.71
C VAL A 7 1.00 2.60 -8.24
N ILE A 8 0.18 3.60 -7.93
CA ILE A 8 0.65 4.88 -7.39
C ILE A 8 1.36 4.68 -6.04
N ALA A 9 0.83 3.81 -5.18
CA ALA A 9 1.46 3.46 -3.91
C ALA A 9 2.86 2.85 -4.11
N ILE A 10 3.03 1.95 -5.08
CA ILE A 10 4.32 1.34 -5.41
C ILE A 10 5.30 2.40 -5.91
N ILE A 11 4.88 3.27 -6.84
CA ILE A 11 5.73 4.35 -7.36
C ILE A 11 6.19 5.27 -6.23
N ALA A 12 5.27 5.71 -5.37
CA ALA A 12 5.58 6.57 -4.23
C ALA A 12 6.54 5.89 -3.24
N THR A 13 6.39 4.57 -3.02
CA THR A 13 7.29 3.78 -2.19
C THR A 13 8.70 3.69 -2.79
N CYS A 14 8.82 3.48 -4.10
CA CYS A 14 10.11 3.52 -4.78
C CYS A 14 10.76 4.90 -4.68
N VAL A 15 9.99 5.98 -4.88
CA VAL A 15 10.47 7.37 -4.74
C VAL A 15 10.94 7.63 -3.31
N ASN A 16 10.21 7.19 -2.30
CA ASN A 16 10.61 7.26 -0.89
C ASN A 16 12.01 6.66 -0.68
N LEU A 17 12.22 5.41 -1.12
CA LEU A 17 13.51 4.72 -0.96
C LEU A 17 14.66 5.43 -1.70
N VAL A 18 14.41 5.95 -2.91
CA VAL A 18 15.41 6.69 -3.71
C VAL A 18 15.75 8.04 -3.05
N LEU A 19 14.76 8.77 -2.54
CA LEU A 19 14.99 10.03 -1.83
C LEU A 19 15.85 9.81 -0.58
N TYR A 20 15.53 8.79 0.21
CA TYR A 20 16.35 8.40 1.36
C TYR A 20 17.79 8.07 0.95
N ALA A 21 17.98 7.22 -0.07
CA ALA A 21 19.30 6.82 -0.55
C ALA A 21 20.14 7.99 -1.09
N THR A 22 19.50 9.06 -1.58
CA THR A 22 20.16 10.27 -2.07
C THR A 22 20.29 11.37 -1.01
N GLY A 23 19.95 11.08 0.24
CA GLY A 23 20.02 12.04 1.36
C GLY A 23 19.00 13.17 1.29
N LYS A 24 17.93 13.01 0.49
CA LYS A 24 16.84 13.98 0.35
C LYS A 24 15.69 13.65 1.31
N ASP A 25 14.82 14.63 1.55
CA ASP A 25 13.63 14.41 2.38
C ASP A 25 12.65 13.45 1.67
N TYR A 26 12.44 12.29 2.27
CA TYR A 26 11.61 11.20 1.76
C TYR A 26 10.21 11.17 2.39
N LYS A 27 9.94 11.95 3.44
CA LYS A 27 8.75 11.79 4.31
C LYS A 27 7.44 12.01 3.57
N LEU A 28 7.41 12.95 2.62
CA LEU A 28 6.24 13.17 1.78
C LEU A 28 5.96 11.95 0.90
N ALA A 29 6.97 11.42 0.22
CA ALA A 29 6.83 10.25 -0.63
C ALA A 29 6.42 9.01 0.18
N MET A 30 6.96 8.86 1.39
CA MET A 30 6.55 7.85 2.36
C MET A 30 5.06 7.98 2.73
N ALA A 31 4.63 9.18 3.12
CA ALA A 31 3.24 9.44 3.48
C ALA A 31 2.29 9.19 2.31
N MET A 32 2.71 9.53 1.08
CA MET A 32 1.97 9.21 -0.14
C MET A 32 1.88 7.69 -0.35
N GLY A 33 2.99 6.95 -0.24
CA GLY A 33 3.01 5.49 -0.39
C GLY A 33 2.03 4.80 0.55
N LEU A 34 2.05 5.17 1.84
CA LEU A 34 1.11 4.64 2.84
C LEU A 34 -0.34 5.06 2.57
N SER A 35 -0.58 6.34 2.22
CA SER A 35 -1.93 6.86 1.94
C SER A 35 -2.57 6.16 0.74
N PHE A 36 -1.83 5.99 -0.36
CA PHE A 36 -2.34 5.27 -1.54
C PHE A 36 -2.51 3.77 -1.27
N THR A 37 -1.70 3.16 -0.41
CA THR A 37 -1.94 1.79 0.07
C THR A 37 -3.27 1.69 0.80
N ALA A 38 -3.54 2.60 1.75
CA ALA A 38 -4.81 2.64 2.48
C ALA A 38 -6.00 2.89 1.54
N LEU A 39 -5.88 3.84 0.60
CA LEU A 39 -6.91 4.12 -0.39
C LEU A 39 -7.17 2.92 -1.31
N THR A 40 -6.14 2.12 -1.62
CA THR A 40 -6.28 0.88 -2.40
C THR A 40 -7.18 -0.12 -1.69
N VAL A 41 -6.92 -0.37 -0.40
CA VAL A 41 -7.72 -1.30 0.43
C VAL A 41 -9.15 -0.80 0.59
N VAL A 42 -9.34 0.51 0.83
CA VAL A 42 -10.69 1.09 0.93
C VAL A 42 -11.45 1.02 -0.41
N ALA A 43 -10.77 1.23 -1.53
CA ALA A 43 -11.38 1.11 -2.86
C ALA A 43 -11.74 -0.34 -3.20
N ASP A 44 -10.93 -1.32 -2.80
CA ASP A 44 -11.24 -2.74 -2.90
C ASP A 44 -12.45 -3.11 -2.03
N TYR A 45 -12.48 -2.66 -0.78
CA TYR A 45 -13.64 -2.87 0.11
C TYR A 45 -14.95 -2.30 -0.47
N ASN A 46 -14.89 -1.12 -1.09
CA ASN A 46 -16.04 -0.54 -1.79
C ASN A 46 -16.51 -1.40 -2.98
N MET A 47 -15.60 -2.05 -3.70
CA MET A 47 -15.92 -3.00 -4.77
C MET A 47 -16.58 -4.26 -4.19
N VAL A 48 -16.04 -4.84 -3.11
CA VAL A 48 -16.67 -5.97 -2.42
C VAL A 48 -18.08 -5.60 -1.94
N SER A 49 -18.26 -4.40 -1.38
CA SER A 49 -19.57 -3.89 -0.94
C SER A 49 -20.58 -3.79 -2.08
N SER A 50 -20.16 -3.41 -3.29
CA SER A 50 -21.06 -3.36 -4.45
C SER A 50 -21.51 -4.75 -4.89
N TRP A 51 -20.63 -5.76 -4.85
CA TRP A 51 -21.01 -7.15 -5.11
C TRP A 51 -22.01 -7.70 -4.08
N VAL A 52 -21.83 -7.40 -2.79
CA VAL A 52 -22.82 -7.77 -1.76
C VAL A 52 -24.19 -7.14 -2.05
N LYS A 53 -24.22 -5.84 -2.39
CA LYS A 53 -25.47 -5.14 -2.72
C LYS A 53 -26.15 -5.71 -3.97
N ALA A 54 -25.36 -6.13 -4.95
CA ALA A 54 -25.84 -6.77 -6.18
C ALA A 54 -26.19 -8.26 -5.98
N LYS A 55 -25.94 -8.86 -4.80
CA LYS A 55 -26.04 -10.30 -4.52
C LYS A 55 -25.20 -11.14 -5.48
N ASP A 56 -24.06 -10.61 -5.91
CA ASP A 56 -23.11 -11.30 -6.80
C ASP A 56 -22.21 -12.23 -5.99
N TRP A 57 -22.80 -13.33 -5.51
CA TRP A 57 -22.09 -14.34 -4.72
C TRP A 57 -20.99 -15.04 -5.52
N SER A 58 -21.16 -15.14 -6.83
CA SER A 58 -20.15 -15.73 -7.71
C SER A 58 -18.88 -14.89 -7.71
N ALA A 59 -18.98 -13.57 -7.89
CA ALA A 59 -17.81 -12.67 -7.83
C ALA A 59 -17.16 -12.68 -6.44
N LEU A 60 -17.96 -12.74 -5.37
CA LEU A 60 -17.45 -12.83 -4.00
C LEU A 60 -16.63 -14.11 -3.78
N LEU A 61 -17.13 -15.27 -4.22
CA LEU A 61 -16.45 -16.55 -4.04
C LEU A 61 -15.21 -16.70 -4.92
N ASP A 62 -15.21 -16.13 -6.13
CA ASP A 62 -14.11 -16.24 -7.08
C ASP A 62 -12.97 -15.27 -6.79
N VAL A 63 -13.28 -14.01 -6.44
CA VAL A 63 -12.27 -12.94 -6.37
C VAL A 63 -11.79 -12.64 -4.95
N VAL A 64 -12.69 -12.57 -3.97
CA VAL A 64 -12.37 -12.04 -2.62
C VAL A 64 -11.31 -12.87 -1.90
N PRO A 65 -11.34 -14.22 -1.89
CA PRO A 65 -10.35 -15.00 -1.14
C PRO A 65 -8.91 -14.72 -1.59
N ILE A 66 -8.67 -14.76 -2.90
CA ILE A 66 -7.33 -14.55 -3.48
C ILE A 66 -6.88 -13.10 -3.30
N MET A 67 -7.78 -12.13 -3.53
CA MET A 67 -7.41 -10.71 -3.43
C MET A 67 -7.19 -10.27 -1.98
N ALA A 68 -7.92 -10.83 -1.01
CA ALA A 68 -7.70 -10.54 0.40
C ALA A 68 -6.28 -10.96 0.84
N ASP A 69 -5.85 -12.17 0.49
CA ASP A 69 -4.51 -12.67 0.80
C ASP A 69 -3.42 -11.82 0.11
N ALA A 70 -3.62 -11.48 -1.16
CA ALA A 70 -2.70 -10.63 -1.91
C ALA A 70 -2.59 -9.22 -1.30
N LEU A 71 -3.71 -8.59 -0.94
CA LEU A 71 -3.73 -7.26 -0.34
C LEU A 71 -3.11 -7.26 1.06
N TRP A 72 -3.25 -8.33 1.84
CA TRP A 72 -2.54 -8.47 3.12
C TRP A 72 -1.03 -8.45 2.93
N VAL A 73 -0.52 -9.31 2.04
CA VAL A 73 0.92 -9.39 1.74
C VAL A 73 1.45 -8.05 1.25
N LEU A 74 0.76 -7.44 0.28
CA LEU A 74 1.16 -6.15 -0.29
C LEU A 74 1.12 -5.01 0.73
N THR A 75 0.13 -5.00 1.62
CA THR A 75 0.00 -3.98 2.66
C THR A 75 1.14 -4.08 3.67
N ILE A 76 1.46 -5.30 4.12
CA ILE A 76 2.59 -5.53 5.04
C ILE A 76 3.90 -5.10 4.40
N LEU A 77 4.14 -5.48 3.13
CA LEU A 77 5.32 -5.06 2.39
C LEU A 77 5.39 -3.54 2.24
N SER A 78 4.27 -2.89 1.89
CA SER A 78 4.20 -1.43 1.75
C SER A 78 4.54 -0.72 3.06
N ILE A 79 3.98 -1.18 4.18
CA ILE A 79 4.28 -0.63 5.51
C ILE A 79 5.76 -0.81 5.84
N GLY A 80 6.29 -2.02 5.67
CA GLY A 80 7.69 -2.33 5.96
C GLY A 80 8.65 -1.48 5.13
N LEU A 81 8.45 -1.41 3.82
CA LEU A 81 9.30 -0.62 2.91
C LEU A 81 9.20 0.88 3.21
N ASN A 82 8.00 1.42 3.43
CA ASN A 82 7.85 2.84 3.67
C ASN A 82 8.45 3.31 4.99
N ILE A 83 8.39 2.47 6.04
CA ILE A 83 8.95 2.79 7.36
C ILE A 83 10.47 2.54 7.42
N THR A 84 11.04 1.76 6.49
CA THR A 84 12.47 1.39 6.49
C THR A 84 13.41 2.61 6.59
N PRO A 85 13.24 3.70 5.81
CA PRO A 85 14.04 4.91 5.95
C PRO A 85 14.07 5.50 7.36
N ILE A 86 12.92 5.57 8.05
CA ILE A 86 12.84 6.06 9.44
C ILE A 86 13.66 5.16 10.37
N LEU A 87 13.52 3.85 10.24
CA LEU A 87 14.26 2.89 11.08
C LEU A 87 15.77 3.02 10.89
N LEU A 88 16.21 3.24 9.65
CA LEU A 88 17.62 3.44 9.33
C LEU A 88 18.14 4.79 9.86
N GLU A 89 17.37 5.86 9.76
CA GLU A 89 17.72 7.15 10.38
C GLU A 89 17.88 7.04 11.91
N LEU A 90 16.95 6.34 12.58
CA LEU A 90 17.01 6.12 14.02
C LEU A 90 18.24 5.29 14.42
N LYS A 91 18.56 4.25 13.64
CA LYS A 91 19.75 3.41 13.86
C LYS A 91 21.05 4.21 13.71
N ASN A 92 21.11 5.13 12.76
CA ASN A 92 22.31 5.94 12.51
C ASN A 92 22.51 7.05 13.56
N LYS A 93 21.44 7.55 14.19
CA LYS A 93 21.53 8.53 15.29
C LYS A 93 22.01 7.94 16.62
N ASN A 94 21.82 6.64 16.81
CA ASN A 94 22.24 5.91 18.02
C ASN A 94 23.67 5.34 17.93
N LYS A 95 24.39 5.64 16.85
CA LYS A 95 25.82 5.34 16.67
C LYS A 95 26.63 6.60 16.84
#